data_AF-A0A1J6KBI8-F1
#
_entry.id   AF-A0A1J6KBI8-F1
#
_cell.length_a   1.000
_cell.length_b   1.000
_cell.length_c   1.000
_cell.angle_alpha   90.00
_cell.angle_beta   90.00
_cell.angle_gamma   90.00
#
_symmetry.space_group_name_H-M   'P 1'
#
loop_
_entity.id
_entity.type
_entity.pdbx_description
1 polymer ?
#
loop_
_entity_poly.entity_id
_entity_poly.type
_entity_poly.pdbx_seq_one_letter_code
_entity_poly.pdbx_strand_id
1 'polypeptide(L)'
;MANTSAWCSRKGLPCPGEAKHHSLFINCGGSSTSFEGNEYEEDLANGGPSYFFTSSDRWAFSSSGVFMGDQKASYIATNTFSLNVSGPEFYKIARLAPTSLKYYGLCLRQGSYRTRLHFAEIIFSNDSTYSSLGRRIFDVSIQVSGDL
;
A
#
# COMPACT_ATOMS: atom_id res chain seq x y z
N MET A 1 -11.22 -34.90 8.28
CA MET A 1 -11.28 -33.45 8.57
C MET A 1 -10.16 -32.80 7.75
N ALA A 2 -10.49 -32.02 6.72
CA ALA A 2 -9.47 -31.39 5.88
C ALA A 2 -8.78 -30.29 6.69
N ASN A 3 -7.46 -30.38 6.84
CA ASN A 3 -6.63 -29.32 7.38
C ASN A 3 -6.57 -28.19 6.36
N THR A 4 -7.58 -27.32 6.36
CA THR A 4 -7.69 -26.16 5.48
C THR A 4 -6.74 -25.08 5.98
N SER A 5 -5.45 -25.19 5.60
CA SER A 5 -4.54 -24.04 5.71
C SER A 5 -5.19 -22.84 5.04
N ALA A 6 -5.24 -21.71 5.76
CA ALA A 6 -5.72 -20.45 5.21
C ALA A 6 -4.95 -20.15 3.92
N TRP A 7 -5.66 -19.75 2.84
CA TRP A 7 -5.04 -19.55 1.53
C TRP A 7 -3.92 -18.49 1.58
N CYS A 8 -4.05 -17.51 2.48
CA CYS A 8 -3.04 -16.47 2.75
C CYS A 8 -1.74 -17.00 3.37
N SER A 9 -1.71 -18.24 3.86
CA SER A 9 -0.50 -18.91 4.37
C SER A 9 0.21 -19.74 3.29
N ARG A 10 -0.30 -19.76 2.05
CA ARG A 10 0.29 -20.52 0.95
C ARG A 10 1.22 -19.64 0.13
N LYS A 11 2.34 -20.23 -0.32
CA LYS A 11 3.28 -19.56 -1.22
C LYS A 11 2.54 -19.09 -2.48
N GLY A 12 2.75 -17.84 -2.87
CA GLY A 12 2.15 -17.26 -4.06
C GLY A 12 0.77 -16.63 -3.87
N LEU A 13 0.20 -16.67 -2.65
CA LEU A 13 -1.13 -16.11 -2.34
C LEU A 13 -2.18 -16.53 -3.39
N PRO A 14 -2.40 -17.86 -3.56
CA PRO A 14 -3.25 -18.37 -4.62
C PRO A 14 -4.68 -17.83 -4.47
N CYS A 15 -5.29 -17.47 -5.59
CA CYS A 15 -6.69 -17.06 -5.60
C CYS A 15 -7.57 -18.23 -5.11
N PRO A 16 -8.39 -18.05 -4.06
CA PRO A 16 -9.21 -19.13 -3.51
C PRO A 16 -10.37 -19.56 -4.44
N GLY A 17 -10.62 -18.84 -5.52
CA GLY A 17 -11.64 -19.16 -6.52
C GLY A 17 -11.24 -18.71 -7.92
N GLU A 18 -12.22 -18.52 -8.80
CA GLU A 18 -11.97 -17.96 -10.13
C GLU A 18 -11.54 -16.50 -10.06
N ALA A 19 -10.58 -16.12 -10.92
CA ALA A 19 -10.14 -14.74 -11.06
C ALA A 19 -11.25 -13.86 -11.66
N LYS A 20 -11.69 -12.85 -10.92
CA LYS A 20 -12.85 -12.01 -11.28
C LYS A 20 -12.50 -10.57 -11.60
N HIS A 21 -11.29 -10.12 -11.25
CA HIS A 21 -10.95 -8.69 -11.26
C HIS A 21 -10.15 -8.29 -12.51
N HIS A 22 -10.59 -7.23 -13.19
CA HIS A 22 -9.93 -6.64 -14.37
C HIS A 22 -9.08 -5.42 -14.04
N SER A 23 -9.25 -4.86 -12.85
CA SER A 23 -8.58 -3.64 -12.39
C SER A 23 -8.48 -3.66 -10.88
N LEU A 24 -7.53 -2.88 -10.35
CA LEU A 24 -7.31 -2.73 -8.92
C LEU A 24 -6.82 -1.30 -8.64
N PHE A 25 -7.45 -0.65 -7.67
CA PHE A 25 -7.12 0.71 -7.24
C PHE A 25 -7.14 0.71 -5.71
N ILE A 26 -6.05 1.13 -5.08
CA ILE A 26 -5.89 1.07 -3.63
C ILE A 26 -5.50 2.46 -3.14
N ASN A 27 -6.24 3.01 -2.17
CA ASN A 27 -5.86 4.23 -1.46
C ASN A 27 -4.96 3.85 -0.27
N CYS A 28 -3.66 3.70 -0.54
CA CYS A 28 -2.67 3.21 0.42
C CYS A 28 -2.64 4.06 1.71
N GLY A 29 -3.19 3.50 2.80
CA GLY A 29 -3.29 4.15 4.10
C GLY A 29 -4.53 5.03 4.32
N GLY A 30 -5.42 5.15 3.34
CA GLY A 30 -6.59 6.02 3.39
C GLY A 30 -7.93 5.30 3.25
N SER A 31 -9.01 6.02 3.52
CA SER A 31 -10.39 5.57 3.27
C SER A 31 -10.70 5.46 1.78
N SER A 32 -11.81 4.81 1.42
CA SER A 32 -12.21 4.71 0.02
C SER A 32 -12.39 6.09 -0.62
N THR A 33 -12.05 6.20 -1.91
CA THR A 33 -12.14 7.46 -2.64
C THR A 33 -12.29 7.24 -4.14
N SER A 34 -12.78 8.26 -4.86
CA SER A 34 -12.98 8.20 -6.30
C SER A 34 -12.04 9.16 -7.00
N PHE A 35 -11.35 8.71 -8.05
CA PHE A 35 -10.48 9.58 -8.85
C PHE A 35 -10.41 9.13 -10.31
N GLU A 36 -10.54 10.09 -11.24
CA GLU A 36 -10.58 9.83 -12.69
C GLU A 36 -11.56 8.72 -13.10
N GLY A 37 -12.72 8.64 -12.42
CA GLY A 37 -13.75 7.63 -12.67
C GLY A 37 -13.46 6.23 -12.12
N ASN A 38 -12.42 6.08 -11.29
CA ASN A 38 -12.08 4.82 -10.64
C ASN A 38 -12.32 4.89 -9.13
N GLU A 39 -12.87 3.81 -8.56
CA GLU A 39 -13.05 3.64 -7.12
C GLU A 39 -11.80 3.00 -6.51
N TYR A 40 -11.12 3.74 -5.65
CA TYR A 40 -9.97 3.27 -4.87
C TYR A 40 -10.48 2.67 -3.57
N GLU A 41 -10.06 1.44 -3.32
CA GLU A 41 -10.40 0.72 -2.09
C GLU A 41 -9.61 1.27 -0.90
N GLU A 42 -10.24 1.21 0.26
CA GLU A 42 -9.65 1.68 1.50
C GLU A 42 -8.54 0.76 1.99
N ASP A 43 -7.46 1.33 2.51
CA ASP A 43 -6.44 0.62 3.28
C ASP A 43 -6.36 1.26 4.67
N LEU A 44 -7.23 0.81 5.58
CA LEU A 44 -7.32 1.30 6.95
C LEU A 44 -6.59 0.42 7.96
N ALA A 45 -5.80 -0.55 7.51
CA ALA A 45 -5.07 -1.41 8.43
C ALA A 45 -4.09 -0.61 9.28
N ASN A 46 -3.84 -1.05 10.51
CA ASN A 46 -2.89 -0.35 11.38
C ASN A 46 -1.44 -0.50 10.89
N GLY A 47 -1.12 -1.58 10.17
CA GLY A 47 0.25 -1.92 9.79
C GLY A 47 1.07 -2.37 11.00
N GLY A 48 2.40 -2.36 10.86
CA GLY A 48 3.30 -2.67 11.97
C GLY A 48 4.70 -3.14 11.55
N PRO A 49 5.55 -3.48 12.56
CA PRO A 49 6.93 -3.93 12.37
C PRO A 49 7.09 -5.15 11.47
N SER A 50 6.07 -6.00 11.48
CA SER A 50 5.90 -7.18 10.62
C SER A 50 4.41 -7.43 10.56
N TYR A 51 3.79 -7.07 9.44
CA TYR A 51 2.34 -7.11 9.30
C TYR A 51 1.94 -7.67 7.95
N PHE A 52 0.86 -8.43 7.92
CA PHE A 52 0.21 -8.89 6.70
C PHE A 52 -1.29 -8.64 6.82
N PHE A 53 -1.85 -7.99 5.81
CA PHE A 53 -3.27 -7.67 5.71
C PHE A 53 -3.83 -8.24 4.42
N THR A 54 -5.10 -8.65 4.46
CA THR A 54 -5.84 -9.07 3.27
C THR A 54 -7.20 -8.39 3.24
N SER A 55 -7.52 -7.76 2.11
CA SER A 55 -8.84 -7.23 1.80
C SER A 55 -9.60 -8.29 1.02
N SER A 56 -10.21 -9.22 1.77
CA SER A 56 -10.86 -10.41 1.22
C SER A 56 -9.93 -11.11 0.21
N ASP A 57 -10.44 -11.43 -0.99
CA ASP A 57 -9.71 -12.12 -2.05
C ASP A 57 -9.24 -11.17 -3.17
N ARG A 58 -9.25 -9.85 -2.95
CA ARG A 58 -9.02 -8.85 -4.02
C ARG A 58 -7.62 -8.24 -3.98
N TRP A 59 -7.13 -7.91 -2.79
CA TRP A 59 -5.77 -7.42 -2.62
C TRP A 59 -5.27 -7.65 -1.19
N ALA A 60 -3.95 -7.59 -1.02
CA ALA A 60 -3.30 -7.73 0.27
C ALA A 60 -2.11 -6.78 0.36
N PHE A 61 -1.57 -6.58 1.56
CA PHE A 61 -0.25 -5.97 1.70
C PHE A 61 0.57 -6.62 2.81
N SER A 62 1.89 -6.47 2.70
CA SER A 62 2.82 -6.73 3.79
C SER A 62 3.69 -5.52 4.08
N SER A 63 3.98 -5.30 5.36
CA SER A 63 4.91 -4.26 5.82
C SER A 63 5.95 -4.84 6.76
N SER A 64 7.17 -4.30 6.70
CA SER A 64 8.22 -4.61 7.67
C SER A 64 9.06 -3.39 8.03
N GLY A 65 9.68 -3.48 9.22
CA GLY A 65 10.63 -2.50 9.74
C GLY A 65 10.06 -1.66 10.89
N VAL A 66 10.95 -1.12 11.71
CA VAL A 66 10.61 -0.26 12.86
C VAL A 66 11.19 1.13 12.67
N PHE A 67 10.46 2.15 13.14
CA PHE A 67 10.99 3.51 13.22
C PHE A 67 11.92 3.63 14.42
N MET A 68 13.23 3.75 14.18
CA MET A 68 14.22 3.87 15.25
C MET A 68 13.93 5.11 16.10
N GLY A 69 13.94 4.95 17.43
CA GLY A 69 13.70 6.03 18.38
C GLY A 69 12.22 6.32 18.68
N ASP A 70 11.27 5.67 18.01
CA ASP A 70 9.84 5.82 18.28
C ASP A 70 9.10 4.49 18.23
N GLN A 71 8.84 3.91 19.41
CA GLN A 71 8.11 2.66 19.56
C GLN A 71 6.60 2.81 19.34
N LYS A 72 6.07 4.04 19.31
CA LYS A 72 4.66 4.35 19.10
C LYS A 72 4.41 4.99 17.73
N ALA A 73 5.40 4.96 16.84
CA ALA A 73 5.31 5.52 15.52
C ALA A 73 4.13 4.94 14.74
N SER A 74 3.38 5.83 14.09
CA SER A 74 2.32 5.46 13.17
C SER A 74 2.89 4.89 11.88
N TYR A 75 2.22 3.85 11.34
CA TYR A 75 2.48 3.34 9.99
C TYR A 75 1.56 3.99 8.94
N ILE A 76 0.89 5.07 9.32
CA ILE A 76 0.14 5.99 8.48
C ILE A 76 0.75 7.38 8.61
N ALA A 77 1.10 7.96 7.47
CA ALA A 77 1.41 9.37 7.34
C ALA A 77 0.13 10.15 7.04
N THR A 78 -0.04 11.28 7.72
CA THR A 78 -0.96 12.34 7.30
C THR A 78 -0.13 13.59 7.02
N ASN A 79 -0.58 14.43 6.09
CA ASN A 79 0.08 15.69 5.80
C ASN A 79 0.01 16.60 7.05
N THR A 80 1.12 16.68 7.79
CA THR A 80 1.20 17.36 9.09
C THR A 80 1.55 18.85 8.99
N PHE A 81 2.15 19.29 7.89
CA PHE A 81 2.76 20.63 7.78
C PHE A 81 1.98 21.61 6.89
N SER A 82 0.73 21.30 6.54
CA SER A 82 -0.01 22.04 5.50
C SER A 82 0.82 22.16 4.22
N LEU A 83 1.62 21.13 3.91
CA LEU A 83 2.36 21.10 2.64
C LEU A 83 1.33 21.28 1.55
N ASN A 84 1.60 22.24 0.66
CA ASN A 84 0.68 22.57 -0.43
C ASN A 84 0.79 21.48 -1.49
N VAL A 85 0.21 20.32 -1.18
CA VAL A 85 0.16 19.15 -2.04
C VAL A 85 -1.02 19.36 -2.98
N SER A 86 -0.73 19.79 -4.19
CA SER A 86 -1.73 19.91 -5.24
C SER A 86 -2.17 18.54 -5.72
N GLY A 87 -3.47 18.35 -5.92
CA GLY A 87 -4.02 17.14 -6.54
C GLY A 87 -5.10 16.49 -5.69
N PRO A 88 -5.40 15.21 -5.95
CA PRO A 88 -6.43 14.46 -5.23
C PRO A 88 -6.15 14.32 -3.75
N GLU A 89 -7.22 14.16 -2.97
CA GLU A 89 -7.16 14.10 -1.51
C GLU A 89 -6.30 12.93 -1.00
N PHE A 90 -6.22 11.83 -1.76
CA PHE A 90 -5.35 10.70 -1.42
C PHE A 90 -3.86 11.04 -1.39
N TYR A 91 -3.42 12.18 -1.93
CA TYR A 91 -2.03 12.61 -1.76
C TYR A 91 -1.72 13.15 -0.36
N LYS A 92 -2.71 13.30 0.53
CA LYS A 92 -2.48 13.78 1.91
C LYS A 92 -2.26 12.66 2.92
N ILE A 93 -2.43 11.41 2.52
CA ILE A 93 -2.35 10.25 3.38
C ILE A 93 -1.47 9.19 2.69
N ALA A 94 -0.64 8.49 3.44
CA ALA A 94 0.16 7.41 2.88
C ALA A 94 0.43 6.29 3.88
N ARG A 95 0.42 5.05 3.39
CA ARG A 95 0.96 3.88 4.10
C ARG A 95 2.49 4.00 4.21
N LEU A 96 3.01 3.80 5.41
CA LEU A 96 4.45 3.76 5.65
C LEU A 96 4.92 2.35 6.01
N ALA A 97 6.14 2.02 5.59
CA ALA A 97 6.91 0.91 6.13
C ALA A 97 8.41 1.29 6.13
N PRO A 98 9.13 1.16 7.27
CA PRO A 98 10.53 1.56 7.34
C PRO A 98 11.48 0.73 6.46
N THR A 99 11.16 -0.54 6.19
CA THR A 99 12.06 -1.46 5.48
C THR A 99 11.47 -1.95 4.17
N SER A 100 10.24 -2.46 4.17
CA SER A 100 9.60 -2.97 2.95
C SER A 100 8.10 -2.79 3.04
N LEU A 101 7.51 -2.31 1.95
CA LEU A 101 6.06 -2.28 1.74
C LEU A 101 5.75 -2.99 0.43
N LYS A 102 4.83 -3.96 0.47
CA LYS A 102 4.43 -4.71 -0.72
C LYS A 102 2.92 -4.77 -0.78
N TYR A 103 2.34 -4.37 -1.90
CA TYR A 103 0.94 -4.61 -2.23
C TYR A 103 0.83 -5.77 -3.22
N TYR A 104 -0.20 -6.59 -3.05
CA TYR A 104 -0.50 -7.76 -3.86
C TYR A 104 -1.88 -7.57 -4.47
N GLY A 105 -1.97 -7.62 -5.80
CA GLY A 105 -3.25 -7.80 -6.48
C GLY A 105 -3.61 -9.28 -6.52
N LEU A 106 -4.80 -9.62 -6.05
CA LEU A 106 -5.26 -11.01 -5.93
C LEU A 106 -6.44 -11.23 -6.86
N CYS A 107 -6.57 -12.47 -7.35
CA CYS A 107 -7.68 -12.86 -8.23
C CYS A 107 -7.89 -11.94 -9.46
N LEU A 108 -6.79 -11.32 -9.92
CA LEU A 108 -6.72 -10.59 -11.18
C LEU A 108 -6.74 -11.59 -12.34
N ARG A 109 -7.53 -11.29 -13.37
CA ARG A 109 -7.59 -12.13 -14.57
C ARG A 109 -6.24 -12.14 -15.29
N GLN A 110 -5.95 -13.22 -16.01
CA GLN A 110 -4.77 -13.25 -16.85
C GLN A 110 -4.88 -12.16 -17.93
N GLY A 111 -3.85 -11.34 -18.08
CA GLY A 111 -3.85 -10.25 -19.04
C GLY A 111 -2.68 -9.28 -18.86
N SER A 112 -2.65 -8.28 -19.73
CA SER A 112 -1.72 -7.16 -19.61
C SER A 112 -2.37 -6.06 -18.78
N TYR A 113 -1.58 -5.47 -17.87
CA TYR A 113 -2.04 -4.44 -16.95
C TYR A 113 -1.21 -3.17 -17.10
N ARG A 114 -1.87 -2.02 -17.08
CA ARG A 114 -1.21 -0.73 -16.92
C ARG A 114 -1.10 -0.39 -15.45
N THR A 115 0.11 -0.37 -14.91
CA THR A 115 0.36 0.02 -13.52
C THR A 115 0.59 1.52 -13.42
N ARG A 116 -0.11 2.19 -12.49
CA ARG A 116 0.13 3.59 -12.12
C ARG A 116 0.41 3.67 -10.63
N LEU A 117 1.50 4.32 -10.26
CA LEU A 117 1.89 4.54 -8.87
C LEU A 117 1.84 6.03 -8.56
N HIS A 118 1.31 6.35 -7.39
CA HIS A 118 1.09 7.71 -6.92
C HIS A 118 2.03 8.00 -5.76
N PHE A 119 2.89 9.01 -5.90
CA PHE A 119 3.86 9.41 -4.88
C PHE A 119 3.73 10.89 -4.57
N ALA A 120 3.81 11.24 -3.29
CA ALA A 120 3.90 12.61 -2.79
C ALA A 120 4.76 12.62 -1.53
N GLU A 121 5.57 13.66 -1.35
CA GLU A 121 6.23 13.93 -0.06
C GLU A 121 5.28 14.75 0.80
N ILE A 122 4.90 14.20 1.96
CA ILE A 122 3.89 14.78 2.85
C ILE A 122 4.33 14.91 4.31
N ILE A 123 5.55 14.46 4.64
CA ILE A 123 6.11 14.54 5.98
C ILE A 123 7.23 15.57 6.01
N PHE A 124 8.10 15.57 5.00
CA PHE A 124 9.27 16.43 4.99
C PHE A 124 9.06 17.71 4.17
N SER A 125 9.09 18.86 4.83
CA SER A 125 9.08 20.17 4.18
C SER A 125 10.45 20.50 3.57
N ASN A 126 10.44 21.22 2.45
CA ASN A 126 11.61 21.84 1.85
C ASN A 126 11.66 23.36 2.11
N ASP A 127 10.88 23.84 3.08
CA ASP A 127 10.72 25.26 3.34
C ASP A 127 12.00 25.87 3.92
N SER A 128 12.13 27.19 3.82
CA SER A 128 13.32 27.92 4.24
C SER A 128 13.60 27.86 5.74
N THR A 129 12.68 27.29 6.52
CA THR A 129 12.84 27.09 7.97
C THR A 129 13.61 25.81 8.32
N TYR A 130 13.83 24.91 7.35
CA TYR A 130 14.48 23.59 7.56
C TYR A 130 13.86 22.79 8.71
N SER A 131 12.57 23.00 8.99
CA SER A 131 11.86 22.37 10.10
C SER A 131 11.79 20.84 10.00
N SER A 132 12.04 20.28 8.80
CA SER A 132 12.27 18.87 8.59
C SER A 132 13.52 18.64 7.69
N LEU A 133 14.44 17.78 8.11
CA LEU A 133 15.68 17.48 7.38
C LEU A 133 15.70 16.05 6.80
N GLY A 134 14.54 15.52 6.43
CA GLY A 134 14.40 14.14 5.98
C GLY A 134 14.55 13.95 4.48
N ARG A 135 15.11 12.81 4.07
CA ARG A 135 15.11 12.33 2.69
C ARG A 135 14.60 10.89 2.67
N ARG A 136 13.71 10.58 1.73
CA ARG A 136 13.26 9.20 1.45
C ARG A 136 13.82 8.77 0.10
N ILE A 137 14.50 7.63 0.07
CA ILE A 137 15.01 6.99 -1.14
C ILE A 137 14.56 5.54 -1.07
N PHE A 138 13.94 5.05 -2.14
CA PHE A 138 13.46 3.67 -2.22
C PHE A 138 13.46 3.21 -3.67
N ASP A 139 13.58 1.90 -3.85
CA ASP A 139 13.44 1.25 -5.14
C ASP A 139 12.02 0.71 -5.31
N VAL A 140 11.53 0.71 -6.54
CA VAL A 140 10.23 0.13 -6.90
C VAL A 140 10.45 -1.07 -7.79
N SER A 141 9.95 -2.23 -7.36
CA SER A 141 9.92 -3.45 -8.16
C SER A 141 8.48 -3.91 -8.38
N ILE A 142 8.12 -4.21 -9.63
CA ILE A 142 6.84 -4.80 -9.99
C ILE A 142 7.11 -6.24 -10.43
N GLN A 143 6.40 -7.19 -9.83
CA GLN A 143 6.52 -8.61 -10.14
C GLN A 143 5.18 -9.13 -10.66
N VAL A 144 5.24 -9.98 -11.68
CA VAL A 144 4.08 -10.71 -12.19
C VAL A 144 4.32 -12.18 -11.88
N SER A 145 3.41 -12.79 -11.11
CA SER A 145 3.38 -14.23 -10.92
C SER A 145 2.65 -14.85 -12.10
N GLY A 146 3.38 -15.46 -13.02
CA GLY A 146 2.83 -16.38 -14.01
C GLY A 146 2.90 -17.81 -13.48
N ASP A 147 1.86 -18.59 -13.73
CA ASP A 147 2.01 -20.05 -13.73
C ASP A 147 2.94 -20.40 -14.90
N LEU A 148 4.07 -21.04 -14.62
CA LEU A 148 4.92 -21.70 -15.62
C LEU A 148 4.27 -23.03 -16.02
#